data_AF-A0A7W7YFE8-F1
#
_entry.id   AF-A0A7W7YFE8-F1
#
_cell.length_a   1.000
_cell.length_b   1.000
_cell.length_c   1.000
_cell.angle_alpha   90.00
_cell.angle_beta   90.00
_cell.angle_gamma   90.00
#
_symmetry.space_group_name_H-M   'P 1'
#
loop_
_entity.id
_entity.type
_entity.pdbx_description
1 polymer ?
#
loop_
_entity_poly.entity_id
_entity_poly.type
_entity_poly.pdbx_seq_one_letter_code
_entity_poly.pdbx_strand_id
1 'polypeptide(L)'
;MTRTQIQFPEPLYQRLKEIAERQDWSLSEVMRKAAEHFVTRFPEEPAPKKVWRFPTLDCGGDFLTDPASLRPEVDAILERSAS
;
A
#
# COMPACT_ATOMS: atom_id res chain seq x y z
N MET A 1 3.37 22.18 18.67
CA MET A 1 4.17 22.73 17.55
C MET A 1 5.63 22.41 17.80
N THR A 2 6.35 21.94 16.78
CA THR A 2 7.81 21.71 16.86
C THR A 2 8.54 22.94 16.30
N ARG A 3 9.56 23.43 17.00
CA ARG A 3 10.37 24.56 16.50
C ARG A 3 11.33 24.06 15.43
N THR A 4 11.22 24.61 14.22
CA THR A 4 12.10 24.28 13.09
C THR A 4 12.69 25.55 12.52
N GLN A 5 14.00 25.55 12.26
CA GLN A 5 14.69 26.62 11.55
C GLN A 5 15.01 26.13 10.13
N ILE A 6 14.55 26.88 9.14
CA ILE A 6 14.72 26.59 7.70
C ILE A 6 15.31 27.81 7.02
N GLN A 7 16.15 27.59 6.01
CA GLN A 7 16.78 28.65 5.24
C GLN A 7 16.07 28.83 3.90
N PHE A 8 15.91 30.08 3.48
CA PHE A 8 15.35 30.44 2.18
C PHE A 8 16.34 31.28 1.39
N PRO A 9 16.40 31.12 0.06
CA PRO A 9 17.01 32.12 -0.79
C PRO A 9 16.34 33.48 -0.57
N GLU A 10 17.13 34.53 -0.47
CA GLU A 10 16.65 35.91 -0.28
C GLU A 10 15.48 36.30 -1.20
N PRO A 11 15.52 36.06 -2.54
CA PRO A 11 14.41 36.46 -3.41
C PRO A 11 13.10 35.74 -3.09
N LEU A 12 13.17 34.48 -2.64
CA LEU A 12 11.99 33.72 -2.24
C LEU A 12 11.41 34.26 -0.94
N TYR A 13 12.26 34.55 0.04
CA TYR A 13 11.84 35.09 1.33
C TYR A 13 11.11 36.44 1.18
N GLN A 14 11.65 37.35 0.36
CA GLN A 14 10.99 38.64 0.08
C GLN A 14 9.63 38.44 -0.58
N ARG A 15 9.52 37.52 -1.54
CA ARG A 15 8.25 37.23 -2.19
C ARG A 15 7.20 36.67 -1.21
N LEU A 16 7.62 35.83 -0.27
CA LEU A 16 6.74 35.30 0.76
C LEU A 16 6.26 36.40 1.72
N LYS A 17 7.12 37.38 2.06
CA LYS A 17 6.73 38.56 2.84
C LYS A 17 5.69 39.41 2.13
N GLU A 18 5.90 39.72 0.85
CA GLU A 18 4.92 40.48 0.06
C GLU A 18 3.54 39.80 0.02
N ILE A 19 3.52 38.48 -0.08
CA ILE A 19 2.27 37.70 -0.06
C ILE A 19 1.61 37.79 1.33
N ALA A 20 2.41 37.67 2.40
CA ALA A 20 1.92 37.79 3.77
C ALA A 20 1.28 39.15 4.01
N GLU A 21 1.94 40.23 3.61
CA GLU A 21 1.45 41.61 3.71
C GLU A 21 0.18 41.82 2.90
N ARG A 22 0.14 41.36 1.65
CA ARG A 22 -1.03 41.51 0.78
C ARG A 22 -2.26 40.77 1.29
N GLN A 23 -2.07 39.67 2.02
CA GLN A 23 -3.14 38.83 2.56
C GLN A 23 -3.46 39.15 4.04
N ASP A 24 -2.79 40.13 4.64
CA ASP A 24 -2.84 40.44 6.08
C ASP A 24 -2.59 39.21 6.98
N TRP A 25 -1.63 38.39 6.58
CA TRP A 25 -1.23 37.17 7.29
C TRP A 25 0.16 37.31 7.90
N SER A 26 0.42 36.55 8.97
CA SER A 26 1.79 36.35 9.42
C SER A 26 2.56 35.48 8.42
N LEU A 27 3.89 35.67 8.34
CA LEU A 27 4.75 34.81 7.51
C LEU A 27 4.61 33.33 7.91
N SER A 28 4.44 33.04 9.20
CA SER A 28 4.23 31.68 9.71
C SER A 28 2.96 31.03 9.17
N GLU A 29 1.88 31.80 9.01
CA GLU A 29 0.62 31.30 8.42
C GLU A 29 0.76 31.00 6.93
N VAL A 30 1.50 31.86 6.19
CA VAL A 30 1.86 31.57 4.79
C VAL A 30 2.65 30.26 4.70
N MET A 31 3.65 30.08 5.58
CA MET A 31 4.47 28.88 5.60
C MET A 31 3.68 27.62 5.97
N ARG A 32 2.76 27.71 6.93
CA ARG A 32 1.87 26.60 7.31
C ARG A 32 1.03 26.16 6.12
N LYS A 33 0.34 27.10 5.46
CA LYS A 33 -0.48 26.82 4.27
C LYS A 33 0.33 26.23 3.12
N ALA A 34 1.54 26.75 2.90
CA ALA A 34 2.44 26.23 1.89
C ALA A 34 2.85 24.77 2.19
N ALA A 35 3.17 24.45 3.44
CA ALA A 35 3.52 23.10 3.87
C ALA A 35 2.32 22.13 3.73
N GLU A 36 1.12 22.54 4.15
CA GLU A 36 -0.11 21.76 3.99
C GLU A 36 -0.38 21.45 2.51
N HIS A 37 -0.28 22.46 1.65
CA HIS A 37 -0.46 22.30 0.19
C HIS A 37 0.67 21.50 -0.48
N PHE A 38 1.85 21.47 0.13
CA PHE A 38 2.94 20.64 -0.37
C PHE A 38 2.68 19.17 -0.05
N VAL A 39 2.25 18.85 1.18
CA VAL A 39 1.94 17.47 1.58
C VAL A 39 0.82 16.87 0.74
N THR A 40 -0.19 17.65 0.34
CA THR A 40 -1.27 17.13 -0.52
C THR A 40 -0.79 16.64 -1.90
N ARG A 41 0.40 17.07 -2.36
CA ARG A 41 1.00 16.58 -3.62
C ARG A 41 1.71 15.23 -3.46
N PHE A 42 2.02 14.84 -2.23
CA PHE A 42 2.69 13.58 -1.91
C PHE A 42 1.77 12.76 -1.01
N PRO A 43 0.71 12.16 -1.57
CA PRO A 43 -0.15 11.29 -0.79
C PRO A 43 0.68 10.15 -0.21
N GLU A 44 0.34 9.72 1.00
CA GLU A 44 0.96 8.54 1.60
C GLU A 44 0.81 7.37 0.63
N GLU A 45 1.93 6.74 0.28
CA GLU A 45 1.86 5.48 -0.46
C GLU A 45 1.01 4.52 0.37
N PRO A 46 -0.01 3.88 -0.24
CA PRO A 46 -0.80 2.92 0.49
C PRO A 46 0.16 1.90 1.09
N ALA A 47 0.04 1.69 2.41
CA ALA A 47 0.83 0.71 3.14
C ALA A 47 0.95 -0.56 2.28
N PRO A 48 2.14 -1.17 2.17
CA PRO A 48 2.39 -2.20 1.19
C PRO A 48 1.27 -3.23 1.27
N LYS A 49 0.44 -3.27 0.22
CA LYS A 49 -0.64 -4.26 0.13
C LYS A 49 0.03 -5.59 0.40
N LYS A 50 -0.52 -6.38 1.34
CA LYS A 50 -0.07 -7.74 1.69
C LYS A 50 0.57 -8.37 0.45
N VAL A 51 1.84 -8.75 0.56
CA VAL A 51 2.60 -9.36 -0.55
C VAL A 51 1.67 -10.32 -1.27
N TRP A 52 1.32 -9.96 -2.51
CA TRP A 52 0.42 -10.78 -3.30
C TRP A 52 1.05 -12.17 -3.41
N ARG A 53 0.37 -13.17 -2.87
CA ARG A 53 0.79 -14.57 -2.96
C ARG A 53 -0.06 -15.22 -4.03
N PHE A 54 0.61 -15.90 -4.97
CA PHE A 54 -0.09 -16.73 -5.94
C PHE A 54 -0.95 -17.74 -5.17
N PRO A 55 -2.25 -17.89 -5.50
CA PRO A 55 -3.07 -18.90 -4.85
C PRO A 55 -2.52 -20.29 -5.21
N THR A 56 -1.92 -20.97 -4.24
CA THR A 56 -1.52 -22.36 -4.38
C THR A 56 -2.77 -23.22 -4.19
N LEU A 57 -3.07 -24.06 -5.18
CA LEU A 57 -4.08 -25.10 -5.02
C LEU A 57 -3.53 -26.12 -4.03
N ASP A 58 -4.29 -26.41 -2.98
CA ASP A 58 -4.04 -27.60 -2.16
C ASP A 58 -4.57 -28.79 -2.95
N CYS A 59 -3.67 -29.51 -3.62
CA CYS A 59 -4.03 -30.64 -4.46
C CYS A 59 -4.45 -31.89 -3.65
N GLY A 60 -4.47 -31.82 -2.31
CA GLY A 60 -4.70 -32.97 -1.43
C GLY A 60 -3.53 -33.95 -1.48
N GLY A 61 -3.15 -34.59 -0.39
CA GLY A 61 -1.95 -35.46 -0.34
C GLY A 61 -1.94 -36.67 -1.31
N ASP A 62 -3.04 -36.87 -2.03
CA ASP A 62 -3.29 -38.00 -2.93
C ASP A 62 -2.32 -38.04 -4.13
N PHE A 63 -1.73 -36.90 -4.53
CA PHE A 63 -0.70 -36.86 -5.59
C PHE A 63 0.65 -37.46 -5.18
N LEU A 64 0.86 -37.74 -3.89
CA LEU A 64 2.04 -38.45 -3.38
C LEU A 64 1.84 -39.97 -3.38
N THR A 65 0.62 -40.45 -3.63
CA THR A 65 0.31 -41.87 -3.67
C THR A 65 0.84 -42.47 -4.97
N ASP A 66 1.51 -43.62 -4.88
CA ASP A 66 1.98 -44.35 -6.06
C ASP A 66 0.78 -44.70 -6.95
N PRO A 67 0.72 -44.24 -8.22
CA PRO A 67 -0.38 -44.56 -9.11
C PRO A 67 -0.57 -46.07 -9.33
N ALA A 68 0.47 -46.89 -9.16
CA ALA A 68 0.35 -48.35 -9.25
C ALA A 68 -0.36 -48.98 -8.05
N SER A 69 -0.45 -48.26 -6.93
CA SER A 69 -1.16 -48.72 -5.72
C SER A 69 -2.65 -48.39 -5.74
N LEU A 70 -3.06 -47.44 -6.59
CA LEU A 70 -4.45 -47.04 -6.76
C LEU A 70 -5.14 -47.98 -7.75
N ARG A 71 -6.31 -48.50 -7.40
CA ARG A 71 -7.15 -49.32 -8.30
C ARG A 71 -8.53 -48.69 -8.47
N PRO A 72 -8.59 -47.47 -9.03
CA PRO A 72 -9.80 -46.66 -9.02
C PRO A 72 -10.97 -47.34 -9.72
N GLU A 73 -10.71 -48.13 -10.78
CA GLU A 73 -11.76 -48.91 -11.44
C GLU A 73 -12.31 -50.05 -10.57
N VAL A 74 -11.47 -50.71 -9.77
CA VAL A 74 -11.90 -51.80 -8.89
C VAL A 74 -12.73 -51.25 -7.73
N ASP A 75 -12.25 -50.17 -7.12
CA ASP A 75 -12.94 -49.52 -6.00
C ASP A 75 -14.31 -48.97 -6.46
N ALA A 76 -14.38 -48.32 -7.63
CA ALA A 76 -15.64 -47.84 -8.19
C ALA A 76 -16.62 -48.97 -8.56
N ILE A 77 -16.13 -50.14 -8.99
CA ILE A 77 -16.96 -51.33 -9.26
C ILE A 77 -17.50 -51.90 -7.94
N LEU A 78 -16.69 -51.94 -6.89
CA LEU A 78 -17.12 -52.41 -5.57
C LEU A 78 -18.17 -51.48 -4.96
N GLU A 79 -17.99 -50.16 -5.03
CA GLU A 79 -18.98 -49.18 -4.55
C GLU A 79 -20.32 -49.29 -5.29
N ARG A 80 -20.28 -49.45 -6.62
CA ARG A 80 -21.50 -49.63 -7.44
C ARG A 80 -22.19 -50.96 -7.22
N SER A 81 -21.44 -52.02 -6.94
CA SER A 81 -22.00 -53.35 -6.70
C SER A 81 -22.50 -53.55 -5.27
N ALA A 82 -22.13 -52.66 -4.34
CA ALA A 82 -22.64 -52.62 -2.97
C ALA A 82 -23.95 -51.80 -2.81
N SER A 83 -24.46 -51.17 -3.88
CA SER A 83 -25.74 -50.42 -3.91
C SER A 83 -26.89 -51.24 -4.48
#